data_AF-A0A846CHY4-F1
#
_entry.id   AF-A0A846CHY4-F1
#
_cell.length_a   1.000
_cell.length_b   1.000
_cell.length_c   1.000
_cell.angle_alpha   90.00
_cell.angle_beta   90.00
_cell.angle_gamma   90.00
#
_symmetry.space_group_name_H-M   'P 1'
#
loop_
_entity.id
_entity.type
_entity.pdbx_description
1 polymer ?
#
loop_
_entity_poly.entity_id
_entity_poly.type
_entity_poly.pdbx_seq_one_letter_code
_entity_poly.pdbx_strand_id
1 'polypeptide(L)'
;MTETPPPEKSKKLDIVNRSLVFIEKVGNKLPDPITLFFYLSVAVIVISAIANLANLSAVNPTTKETIEAVSLLTPDGIRKIVTKTVSNFVNFPPLGTVLVAMLGVGVAESTGLISALLRQVVVVAPAKFITPVIVFCGVMS
;
A
#
# COMPACT_ATOMS: atom_id res chain seq x y z
N MET A 1 -10.12 -24.41 54.44
CA MET A 1 -10.28 -23.06 53.87
C MET A 1 -8.91 -22.56 53.46
N THR A 2 -8.53 -22.76 52.21
CA THR A 2 -7.34 -22.11 51.64
C THR A 2 -7.73 -21.70 50.23
N GLU A 3 -8.45 -20.59 50.14
CA GLU A 3 -8.61 -19.88 48.88
C GLU A 3 -7.24 -19.36 48.48
N THR A 4 -6.67 -19.92 47.41
CA THR A 4 -5.51 -19.34 46.74
C THR A 4 -5.88 -17.94 46.26
N PRO A 5 -5.13 -16.89 46.60
CA PRO A 5 -5.46 -15.54 46.17
C PRO A 5 -5.39 -15.45 44.64
N PRO A 6 -6.29 -14.69 44.00
CA PRO A 6 -6.32 -14.56 42.56
C PRO A 6 -5.01 -13.94 42.05
N PRO A 7 -4.48 -14.38 40.90
CA PRO A 7 -3.21 -13.88 40.38
C PRO A 7 -3.30 -12.37 40.14
N GLU A 8 -2.40 -11.61 40.75
CA GLU A 8 -2.29 -10.16 40.62
C GLU A 8 -1.98 -9.82 39.14
N LYS A 9 -2.95 -9.21 38.45
CA LYS A 9 -2.79 -8.80 37.05
C LYS A 9 -1.61 -7.81 36.95
N SER A 10 -0.49 -8.28 36.39
CA SER A 10 0.69 -7.47 36.12
C SER A 10 0.30 -6.22 35.30
N LYS A 11 0.47 -5.05 35.91
CA LYS A 11 0.22 -3.71 35.32
C LYS A 11 0.86 -3.51 33.94
N LYS A 12 1.94 -4.24 33.63
CA LYS A 12 2.63 -4.20 32.33
C LYS A 12 1.84 -4.88 31.21
N LEU A 13 1.16 -5.99 31.50
CA LEU A 13 0.27 -6.66 30.53
C LEU A 13 -0.90 -5.75 30.15
N ASP A 14 -1.38 -4.93 31.08
CA ASP A 14 -2.49 -3.99 30.85
C ASP A 14 -2.13 -2.86 29.87
N ILE A 15 -0.89 -2.37 29.91
CA ILE A 15 -0.41 -1.31 28.99
C ILE A 15 -0.21 -1.88 27.58
N VAL A 16 0.41 -3.06 27.46
CA VAL A 16 0.61 -3.74 26.17
C VAL A 16 -0.74 -4.07 25.54
N ASN A 17 -1.68 -4.64 26.30
CA ASN A 17 -3.01 -4.97 25.80
C ASN A 17 -3.77 -3.72 25.33
N ARG A 18 -3.68 -2.59 26.06
CA ARG A 18 -4.27 -1.32 25.61
C ARG A 18 -3.65 -0.81 24.32
N SER A 19 -2.33 -0.94 24.15
CA SER A 19 -1.65 -0.54 22.93
C SER A 19 -2.07 -1.40 21.72
N LEU A 20 -2.24 -2.70 21.92
CA LEU A 20 -2.71 -3.63 20.87
C LEU A 20 -4.15 -3.32 20.47
N VAL A 21 -5.03 -3.08 21.45
CA VAL A 21 -6.43 -2.69 21.20
C VAL A 21 -6.52 -1.35 20.46
N PHE A 22 -5.60 -0.42 20.73
CA PHE A 22 -5.53 0.84 19.98
C PHE A 22 -5.10 0.61 18.52
N ILE A 23 -4.04 -0.18 18.29
CA ILE A 23 -3.54 -0.51 16.95
C ILE A 23 -4.63 -1.24 16.14
N GLU A 24 -5.32 -2.21 16.75
CA GLU A 24 -6.42 -2.94 16.14
C GLU A 24 -7.54 -2.00 15.70
N LYS A 25 -7.98 -1.10 16.59
CA LYS A 25 -9.03 -0.13 16.28
C LYS A 25 -8.64 0.83 15.17
N VAL A 26 -7.39 1.30 15.16
CA VAL A 26 -6.90 2.22 14.12
C VAL A 26 -6.75 1.49 12.78
N GLY A 27 -6.17 0.30 12.79
CA GLY A 27 -5.97 -0.53 11.59
C GLY A 27 -7.30 -0.91 10.94
N ASN A 28 -8.30 -1.31 11.74
CA ASN A 28 -9.60 -1.72 11.22
C ASN A 28 -10.50 -0.56 10.77
N LYS A 29 -10.10 0.69 11.07
CA LYS A 29 -10.84 1.90 10.66
C LYS A 29 -10.45 2.37 9.26
N LEU A 30 -9.29 1.96 8.76
CA LEU A 30 -8.88 2.29 7.40
C LEU A 30 -9.72 1.47 6.42
N PRO A 31 -10.43 2.12 5.47
CA PRO A 31 -11.12 1.39 4.41
C PRO A 31 -10.10 0.67 3.54
N ASP A 32 -10.55 -0.33 2.79
CA ASP A 32 -9.68 -0.98 1.81
C ASP A 32 -9.08 0.06 0.84
N PRO A 33 -7.87 -0.18 0.31
CA PRO A 33 -7.19 0.80 -0.53
C PRO A 33 -8.02 1.29 -1.73
N ILE A 34 -8.85 0.42 -2.33
CA ILE A 34 -9.66 0.78 -3.50
C ILE A 34 -10.73 1.80 -3.10
N THR A 35 -11.43 1.54 -2.01
CA THR A 35 -12.42 2.46 -1.42
C THR A 35 -11.79 3.78 -1.01
N LEU A 36 -10.58 3.75 -0.43
CA LEU A 36 -9.83 4.97 -0.09
C LEU A 36 -9.54 5.82 -1.33
N PHE A 37 -9.01 5.22 -2.40
CA PHE A 37 -8.74 5.94 -3.65
C PHE A 37 -10.00 6.45 -4.34
N PHE A 38 -11.11 5.70 -4.24
CA PHE A 38 -12.41 6.17 -4.73
C PHE A 38 -12.84 7.45 -4.01
N TYR A 39 -12.80 7.46 -2.67
CA TYR A 39 -13.14 8.67 -1.89
C TYR A 39 -12.21 9.84 -2.21
N LEU A 40 -10.91 9.60 -2.34
CA LEU A 40 -9.96 10.65 -2.74
C LEU A 40 -10.25 11.18 -4.15
N SER A 41 -10.63 10.31 -5.09
CA SER A 41 -10.96 10.72 -6.47
C SER A 41 -12.21 11.61 -6.50
N VAL A 42 -13.25 11.24 -5.75
CA VAL A 42 -14.47 12.05 -5.59
C VAL A 42 -14.14 13.38 -4.91
N ALA A 43 -13.34 13.35 -3.84
CA ALA A 43 -12.89 14.55 -3.16
C ALA A 43 -12.13 15.51 -4.08
N VAL A 44 -11.23 15.01 -4.93
CA VAL A 44 -10.50 15.83 -5.91
C VAL A 44 -11.46 16.50 -6.90
N ILE A 45 -12.49 15.78 -7.38
CA ILE A 45 -13.51 16.37 -8.27
C ILE A 45 -14.22 17.54 -7.57
N VAL A 46 -14.68 17.35 -6.34
CA VAL A 46 -15.39 18.39 -5.56
C VAL A 46 -14.47 19.57 -5.23
N ILE A 47 -13.27 19.29 -4.72
CA ILE A 47 -12.29 20.33 -4.34
C ILE A 47 -11.86 21.13 -5.57
N SER A 48 -11.68 20.50 -6.73
CA SER A 48 -11.33 21.21 -7.97
C SER A 48 -12.41 22.20 -8.40
N ALA A 49 -13.69 21.88 -8.16
CA ALA A 49 -14.79 22.78 -8.44
C ALA A 49 -14.81 23.98 -7.49
N ILE A 50 -14.65 23.74 -6.19
CA ILE A 50 -14.60 24.80 -5.17
C ILE A 50 -13.41 25.74 -5.41
N ALA A 51 -12.23 25.17 -5.70
CA ALA A 51 -11.02 25.95 -5.94
C ALA A 51 -11.14 26.85 -7.18
N ASN A 52 -11.75 26.34 -8.26
CA ASN A 52 -12.00 27.13 -9.46
C ASN A 52 -13.03 28.25 -9.21
N LEU A 53 -14.11 27.96 -8.46
CA LEU A 53 -15.11 28.98 -8.10
C LEU A 53 -14.51 30.14 -7.29
N ALA A 54 -13.51 29.84 -6.45
CA ALA A 54 -12.76 30.85 -5.70
C ALA A 54 -11.63 31.52 -6.53
N ASN A 55 -11.48 31.19 -7.82
CA ASN A 55 -10.44 31.69 -8.72
C ASN A 55 -9.03 31.53 -8.13
N LEU A 56 -8.76 30.40 -7.47
CA LEU A 56 -7.46 30.12 -6.87
C LEU A 56 -6.38 30.05 -7.96
N SER A 57 -5.33 30.84 -7.75
CA SER A 57 -4.14 30.86 -8.59
C SER A 57 -2.87 30.93 -7.75
N ALA A 58 -1.78 30.39 -8.29
CA ALA A 58 -0.47 30.40 -7.66
C ALA A 58 0.61 30.58 -8.72
N VAL A 59 1.68 31.31 -8.39
CA VAL A 59 2.83 31.46 -9.28
C VAL A 59 3.76 30.26 -9.13
N ASN A 60 4.11 29.60 -10.23
CA ASN A 60 5.07 28.52 -10.23
C ASN A 60 6.47 29.05 -9.85
N PRO A 61 7.12 28.53 -8.79
CA PRO A 61 8.43 29.03 -8.36
C PRO A 61 9.55 28.75 -9.37
N THR A 62 9.38 27.75 -10.25
CA THR A 62 10.37 27.36 -11.25
C THR A 62 10.16 28.11 -12.56
N THR A 63 8.93 28.15 -13.10
CA THR A 63 8.66 28.76 -14.41
C THR A 63 8.22 30.21 -14.35
N LYS A 64 7.86 30.72 -13.17
CA LYS A 64 7.25 32.06 -12.94
C LYS A 64 5.91 32.29 -13.65
N GLU A 65 5.30 31.23 -14.18
CA GLU A 65 3.98 31.29 -14.79
C GLU A 65 2.88 31.16 -13.74
N THR A 66 1.75 31.83 -13.98
CA THR A 66 0.57 31.70 -13.12
C THR A 66 -0.16 30.40 -13.45
N ILE A 67 -0.35 29.56 -12.43
CA ILE A 67 -1.14 28.32 -12.50
C ILE A 67 -2.50 28.60 -11.88
N GLU A 68 -3.57 28.20 -12.57
CA GLU A 68 -4.95 28.35 -12.12
C GLU A 68 -5.57 27.00 -11.75
N ALA A 69 -6.49 27.02 -10.78
CA ALA A 69 -7.25 25.83 -10.38
C ALA A 69 -8.27 25.45 -11.47
N VAL A 70 -8.13 24.27 -12.07
CA VAL A 70 -9.04 23.78 -13.13
C VAL A 70 -10.10 22.86 -12.53
N SER A 71 -11.37 23.21 -12.71
CA SER A 71 -12.49 22.35 -12.27
C SER A 71 -12.71 21.15 -13.19
N LEU A 72 -12.82 19.97 -12.59
CA LEU A 72 -13.17 18.72 -13.27
C LEU A 72 -14.67 18.55 -13.47
N LEU A 73 -15.51 19.37 -12.84
CA LEU A 73 -16.98 19.33 -12.92
C LEU A 73 -17.53 20.21 -14.06
N THR A 74 -16.68 20.56 -15.02
CA THR A 74 -17.05 21.27 -16.25
C THR A 74 -17.29 20.27 -17.39
N PRO A 75 -17.98 20.65 -18.49
CA PRO A 75 -18.14 19.77 -19.65
C PRO A 75 -16.81 19.21 -20.18
N ASP A 76 -15.78 20.05 -20.25
CA ASP A 76 -14.43 19.64 -20.65
C ASP A 76 -13.75 18.75 -19.61
N GLY A 77 -13.94 19.04 -18.32
CA GLY A 77 -13.43 18.21 -17.21
C GLY A 77 -14.02 16.80 -17.21
N ILE A 78 -15.34 16.67 -17.39
CA ILE A 78 -16.03 15.39 -17.48
C ILE A 78 -15.57 14.63 -18.73
N ARG A 79 -15.48 15.32 -19.87
CA ARG A 79 -14.93 14.73 -21.11
C ARG A 79 -13.51 14.22 -20.90
N LYS A 80 -12.67 14.97 -20.18
CA LYS A 80 -11.29 14.57 -19.85
C LYS A 80 -11.27 13.31 -18.99
N ILE A 81 -12.12 13.22 -17.96
CA ILE A 81 -12.23 12.03 -17.11
C ILE A 81 -12.55 10.81 -17.98
N VAL A 82 -13.62 10.84 -18.76
CA VAL A 82 -14.07 9.69 -19.56
C VAL A 82 -13.05 9.30 -20.63
N THR A 83 -12.47 10.28 -21.33
CA THR A 83 -11.55 10.01 -22.45
C THR A 83 -10.14 9.62 -22.00
N LYS A 84 -9.67 10.07 -20.84
CA LYS A 84 -8.31 9.78 -20.35
C LYS A 84 -8.23 8.63 -19.35
N THR A 85 -9.35 8.13 -18.82
CA THR A 85 -9.34 7.06 -17.78
C THR A 85 -8.47 5.87 -18.17
N VAL A 86 -8.70 5.27 -19.36
CA VAL A 86 -7.94 4.09 -19.80
C VAL A 86 -6.47 4.42 -20.04
N SER A 87 -6.19 5.57 -20.67
CA SER A 87 -4.81 6.00 -20.93
C SER A 87 -4.04 6.26 -19.64
N ASN A 88 -4.66 6.88 -18.64
CA ASN A 88 -4.06 7.12 -17.33
C ASN A 88 -3.77 5.80 -16.60
N PHE A 89 -4.67 4.82 -16.70
CA PHE A 89 -4.51 3.51 -16.08
C PHE A 89 -3.35 2.72 -16.72
N VAL A 90 -3.32 2.62 -18.06
CA VAL A 90 -2.29 1.85 -18.78
C VAL A 90 -0.92 2.52 -18.70
N ASN A 91 -0.86 3.86 -18.74
CA ASN A 91 0.40 4.61 -18.67
C ASN A 91 0.90 4.80 -17.22
N PHE A 92 0.25 4.22 -16.22
CA PHE A 92 0.73 4.25 -14.86
C PHE A 92 2.05 3.45 -14.77
N PRO A 93 3.22 4.08 -14.53
CA PRO A 93 4.52 3.43 -14.71
C PRO A 93 4.71 2.10 -13.96
N PRO A 94 4.17 1.93 -12.72
CA PRO A 94 4.25 0.65 -12.01
C PRO A 94 3.43 -0.48 -12.64
N LEU A 95 2.35 -0.18 -13.39
CA LEU A 95 1.41 -1.21 -13.84
C LEU A 95 2.05 -2.14 -14.88
N GLY A 96 2.66 -1.57 -15.92
CA GLY A 96 3.30 -2.35 -16.98
C GLY A 96 4.49 -3.17 -16.48
N THR A 97 5.32 -2.56 -15.63
CA THR A 97 6.54 -3.20 -15.10
C THR A 97 6.21 -4.37 -14.18
N VAL A 98 5.21 -4.23 -13.31
CA VAL A 98 4.77 -5.30 -12.40
C VAL A 98 4.15 -6.46 -13.17
N LEU A 99 3.28 -6.21 -14.17
CA LEU A 99 2.67 -7.29 -14.95
C LEU A 99 3.70 -8.14 -15.69
N VAL A 100 4.68 -7.49 -16.34
CA VAL A 100 5.75 -8.19 -17.06
C VAL A 100 6.63 -8.98 -16.08
N ALA A 101 6.96 -8.40 -14.93
CA ALA A 101 7.72 -9.10 -13.89
C ALA A 101 6.96 -10.32 -13.34
N MET A 102 5.67 -10.17 -13.05
CA MET A 102 4.81 -11.25 -12.53
C MET A 102 4.61 -12.39 -13.52
N LEU A 103 4.66 -12.14 -14.83
CA LEU A 103 4.68 -13.21 -15.83
C LEU A 103 5.94 -14.08 -15.69
N GLY A 104 7.12 -13.47 -15.54
CA GLY A 104 8.37 -14.20 -15.34
C GLY A 104 8.40 -14.96 -14.01
N VAL A 105 8.00 -14.29 -12.92
CA VAL A 105 7.90 -14.90 -11.59
C VAL A 105 6.90 -16.05 -11.59
N GLY A 106 5.73 -15.86 -12.19
CA GLY A 106 4.69 -16.89 -12.29
C GLY A 106 5.16 -18.15 -13.02
N VAL A 107 5.98 -18.02 -14.07
CA VAL A 107 6.59 -19.18 -14.74
C VAL A 107 7.63 -19.86 -13.85
N ALA A 108 8.50 -19.10 -13.19
CA ALA A 108 9.53 -19.64 -12.30
C ALA A 108 8.92 -20.37 -11.08
N GLU A 109 7.80 -19.86 -10.54
CA GLU A 109 7.06 -20.49 -9.46
C GLU A 109 6.26 -21.71 -9.94
N SER A 110 5.53 -21.59 -11.04
CA SER A 110 4.68 -22.69 -11.56
C SER A 110 5.49 -23.90 -11.99
N THR A 111 6.73 -23.71 -12.44
CA THR A 111 7.67 -24.79 -12.76
C THR A 111 8.37 -25.38 -11.53
N GLY A 112 8.19 -24.77 -10.36
CA GLY A 112 8.84 -25.18 -9.11
C GLY A 112 10.31 -24.79 -9.02
N LEU A 113 10.83 -23.95 -9.93
CA LEU A 113 12.24 -23.54 -9.95
C LEU A 113 12.64 -22.81 -8.66
N ILE A 114 11.81 -21.87 -8.21
CA ILE A 114 12.08 -21.11 -6.97
C ILE A 114 12.12 -22.06 -5.75
N SER A 115 11.13 -22.95 -5.62
CA SER A 115 11.07 -23.91 -4.52
C SER A 115 12.24 -24.90 -4.55
N ALA A 116 12.66 -25.36 -5.72
CA ALA A 116 13.80 -26.25 -5.89
C ALA A 116 15.12 -25.57 -5.49
N LEU A 117 15.33 -24.30 -5.90
CA LEU A 117 16.51 -23.52 -5.55
C LEU A 117 16.58 -23.25 -4.05
N LEU A 118 15.49 -22.82 -3.43
CA LEU A 118 15.43 -22.59 -1.97
C LEU A 118 15.74 -23.87 -1.20
N ARG A 119 15.16 -25.01 -1.60
CA ARG A 119 15.45 -26.31 -0.98
C ARG A 119 16.92 -26.69 -1.15
N GLN A 120 17.47 -26.51 -2.35
CA GLN A 120 18.87 -26.85 -2.62
C GLN A 120 19.82 -26.03 -1.75
N VAL A 121 19.60 -24.72 -1.61
CA VAL A 121 20.40 -23.82 -0.76
C VAL A 121 20.43 -24.29 0.70
N VAL A 122 19.29 -24.76 1.23
CA VAL A 122 19.23 -25.29 2.61
C VAL A 122 19.96 -26.63 2.74
N VAL A 123 19.81 -27.54 1.76
CA VAL A 123 20.41 -28.89 1.81
C VAL A 123 21.94 -28.84 1.75
N VAL A 124 22.52 -27.91 0.98
CA VAL A 124 23.97 -27.79 0.84
C VAL A 124 24.63 -26.91 1.91
N ALA A 125 23.85 -26.29 2.80
CA ALA A 125 24.37 -25.38 3.81
C ALA A 125 25.18 -26.13 4.91
N PRO A 126 26.38 -25.64 5.29
CA PRO A 126 27.14 -26.22 6.41
C PRO A 126 26.40 -26.06 7.73
N ALA A 127 26.56 -27.00 8.66
CA ALA A 127 25.86 -27.01 9.96
C ALA A 127 25.96 -25.69 10.75
N LYS A 128 27.09 -24.98 10.65
CA LYS A 128 27.32 -23.69 11.33
C LYS A 128 26.50 -22.53 10.76
N PHE A 129 26.00 -22.64 9.52
CA PHE A 129 25.27 -21.58 8.82
C PHE A 129 23.79 -21.90 8.59
N ILE A 130 23.26 -23.02 9.11
CA ILE A 130 21.86 -23.41 8.90
C ILE A 130 20.89 -22.32 9.39
N THR A 131 21.10 -21.75 10.58
CA THR A 131 20.21 -20.70 11.13
C THR A 131 20.15 -19.44 10.24
N PRO A 132 21.28 -18.79 9.86
CA PRO A 132 21.21 -17.63 8.97
C PRO A 132 20.69 -17.98 7.57
N VAL A 133 21.00 -19.17 7.05
CA VAL A 133 20.51 -19.63 5.73
C VAL A 133 18.99 -19.80 5.75
N ILE A 134 18.41 -20.38 6.81
CA ILE A 134 16.95 -20.53 6.92
C ILE A 134 16.26 -19.16 7.01
N VAL A 135 16.79 -18.22 7.78
CA VAL A 135 16.24 -16.85 7.85
C VAL A 135 16.32 -16.17 6.48
N PHE A 136 17.46 -16.30 5.79
CA PHE A 136 17.63 -15.76 4.45
C PHE A 136 16.64 -16.36 3.45
N CYS A 137 16.53 -17.69 3.40
CA CYS A 137 15.57 -18.38 2.56
C CYS A 137 14.12 -17.98 2.90
N GLY A 138 13.81 -17.71 4.16
CA GLY A 138 12.49 -17.23 4.58
C GLY A 138 12.16 -15.81 4.16
N VAL A 139 13.15 -14.92 4.00
CA VAL A 139 12.95 -13.56 3.44
C VAL A 139 12.81 -13.58 1.92
N MET A 140 13.43 -14.56 1.26
CA MET A 140 13.39 -14.73 -0.20
C MET A 140 12.18 -15.56 -0.70
N SER A 141 11.47 -16.23 0.21
CA SER A 141 10.28 -17.06 -0.09
C SER A 141 9.00 -16.26 0.06
#